data_AF-A0A812GMY8-F1
#
_entry.id   AF-A0A812GMY8-F1
#
_cell.length_a   1.000
_cell.length_b   1.000
_cell.length_c   1.000
_cell.angle_alpha   90.00
_cell.angle_beta   90.00
_cell.angle_gamma   90.00
#
_symmetry.space_group_name_H-M   'P 1'
#
loop_
_entity.id
_entity.type
_entity.pdbx_description
1 polymer ?
#
loop_
_entity_poly.entity_id
_entity_poly.type
_entity_poly.pdbx_seq_one_letter_code
_entity_poly.pdbx_strand_id
1 'polypeptide(L)' 'MQVDKKTNIYATRGQVDLKNANRYMNLAFKANQLGVSAELSAQTGKPMMVIKNDDGIVVRRIDGEKIVSKMNHVDTYV' A
#
# COMPACT_ATOMS: atom_id res chain seq x y z
N MET A 1 -4.94 -26.44 25.52
CA MET A 1 -5.42 -25.04 25.39
C MET A 1 -4.95 -24.54 24.02
N GLN A 2 -5.78 -24.68 22.98
CA GLN A 2 -5.47 -24.15 21.66
C GLN A 2 -5.80 -22.67 21.70
N VAL A 3 -4.79 -21.82 21.64
CA VAL A 3 -5.00 -20.37 21.51
C VAL A 3 -5.46 -20.15 20.08
N ASP A 4 -6.77 -19.99 19.89
CA ASP A 4 -7.33 -19.50 18.65
C ASP A 4 -6.60 -18.20 18.31
N LYS A 5 -5.70 -18.28 17.32
CA LYS A 5 -5.22 -17.10 16.60
C LYS A 5 -6.46 -16.54 15.93
N LYS A 6 -7.16 -15.62 16.59
CA LYS A 6 -7.96 -14.59 15.93
C LYS A 6 -7.00 -13.88 14.98
N THR A 7 -6.87 -14.44 13.78
CA THR A 7 -6.23 -13.78 12.66
C THR A 7 -7.02 -12.51 12.51
N ASN A 8 -6.39 -11.39 12.85
CA ASN A 8 -7.00 -10.09 12.71
C ASN A 8 -7.26 -9.92 11.21
N ILE A 9 -8.48 -10.25 10.79
CA ILE A 9 -8.94 -10.21 9.40
C ILE A 9 -8.75 -8.82 8.79
N TYR A 10 -8.69 -7.76 9.63
CA TYR A 10 -8.31 -6.42 9.20
C TYR A 10 -6.81 -6.32 8.85
N ALA A 11 -5.92 -6.96 9.60
CA ALA A 11 -4.49 -7.02 9.29
C ALA A 11 -4.21 -7.84 8.02
N THR A 12 -5.00 -8.89 7.75
CA THR A 12 -4.86 -9.70 6.54
C THR A 12 -5.44 -9.00 5.32
N ARG A 13 -6.61 -8.36 5.45
CA ARG A 13 -7.27 -7.61 4.37
C ARG A 13 -6.49 -6.37 3.97
N GLY A 14 -5.99 -5.58 4.93
CA GLY A 14 -5.16 -4.41 4.65
C GLY A 14 -3.89 -4.75 3.86
N GLN A 15 -3.25 -5.90 4.13
CA GLN A 15 -2.10 -6.36 3.35
C GLN A 15 -2.46 -6.74 1.91
N VAL A 16 -3.63 -7.35 1.70
CA VAL A 16 -4.13 -7.67 0.34
C VAL A 16 -4.45 -6.38 -0.42
N ASP A 17 -5.10 -5.42 0.23
CA ASP A 17 -5.43 -4.12 -0.36
C ASP A 17 -4.17 -3.36 -0.78
N LEU A 18 -3.13 -3.35 0.07
CA LEU A 18 -1.85 -2.74 -0.27
C LEU A 18 -1.13 -3.41 -1.45
N LYS A 19 -1.21 -4.74 -1.56
CA LYS A 19 -0.67 -5.46 -2.71
C LYS A 19 -1.44 -5.14 -3.99
N ASN A 20 -2.76 -5.06 -3.90
CA ASN A 20 -3.63 -4.70 -5.02
C ASN A 20 -3.38 -3.25 -5.47
N ALA A 21 -3.26 -2.32 -4.53
CA ALA A 21 -2.89 -0.93 -4.80
C ALA A 21 -1.52 -0.84 -5.48
N ASN A 22 -0.51 -1.56 -4.97
CA ASN A 22 0.82 -1.60 -5.57
C ASN A 22 0.77 -2.06 -7.03
N ARG A 23 0.02 -3.14 -7.29
CA ARG A 23 -0.16 -3.67 -8.65
C ARG A 23 -0.87 -2.67 -9.56
N TYR A 24 -1.98 -2.09 -9.09
CA TYR A 24 -2.73 -1.09 -9.85
C TYR A 24 -1.87 0.12 -10.21
N MET A 25 -1.13 0.66 -9.25
CA MET A 25 -0.25 1.82 -9.47
C MET A 25 0.81 1.51 -10.53
N ASN A 26 1.51 0.38 -10.43
CA ASN A 26 2.51 0.01 -11.43
C ASN A 26 1.91 -0.22 -12.83
N LEU A 27 0.71 -0.81 -12.92
CA LEU A 27 0.00 -0.95 -14.19
C LEU A 27 -0.36 0.42 -14.78
N ALA A 28 -0.88 1.34 -13.96
CA ALA A 28 -1.22 2.69 -14.38
C ALA A 28 0.03 3.48 -14.80
N PHE A 29 1.14 3.39 -14.07
CA PHE A 29 2.40 4.04 -14.43
C PHE A 29 2.94 3.54 -15.75
N LYS A 30 2.89 2.22 -15.99
CA LYS A 30 3.29 1.63 -17.27
C LYS A 30 2.38 2.05 -18.41
N ALA A 31 1.06 2.02 -18.21
CA ALA A 31 0.09 2.41 -19.24
C ALA A 31 0.22 3.88 -19.65
N ASN A 32 0.59 4.74 -18.70
CA ASN A 32 0.78 6.19 -18.92
C ASN A 32 2.25 6.58 -19.17
N GLN A 33 3.17 5.61 -19.29
CA GLN A 33 4.60 5.84 -19.55
C GLN A 33 5.27 6.82 -18.54
N LEU A 34 4.92 6.71 -17.26
CA LEU A 34 5.27 7.72 -16.24
C LEU A 34 6.69 7.64 -15.66
N GLY A 35 7.59 6.78 -16.15
CA GLY A 35 8.99 6.70 -15.67
C GLY A 35 9.14 6.53 -14.15
N VAL A 36 8.14 5.90 -13.52
CA VAL A 36 8.07 5.69 -12.08
C VAL A 36 7.54 4.29 -11.76
N SER A 37 7.92 3.77 -10.59
CA SER A 37 7.45 2.52 -10.03
C SER A 37 6.98 2.71 -8.58
N ALA A 38 6.06 1.85 -8.12
CA ALA A 38 5.63 1.78 -6.74
C ALA A 38 6.17 0.51 -6.07
N GLU A 39 6.59 0.65 -4.81
CA GLU A 39 7.07 -0.43 -3.96
C GLU A 39 6.47 -0.32 -2.55
N LEU A 40 6.11 -1.46 -1.97
CA LEU A 40 5.66 -1.53 -0.58
C LEU A 40 6.87 -1.65 0.35
N SER A 41 7.05 -0.68 1.24
CA SER A 41 8.07 -0.68 2.30
C SER A 41 7.43 -0.85 3.67
N ALA A 42 8.06 -1.61 4.56
CA ALA A 42 7.63 -1.81 5.95
C ALA A 42 8.72 -1.40 6.96
N GLN A 43 9.66 -0.53 6.56
CA GLN A 43 10.87 -0.19 7.32
C GLN A 43 10.64 0.31 8.75
N THR A 44 9.47 0.85 9.08
CA THR A 44 9.19 1.47 10.39
C THR A 44 8.04 0.79 11.14
N GLY A 45 7.70 -0.46 10.77
CA GLY A 45 6.55 -1.17 11.35
C GLY A 45 5.19 -0.67 10.83
N LYS A 46 5.17 0.39 10.02
CA LYS A 46 4.00 0.88 9.29
C LYS A 46 4.20 0.64 7.80
N PRO A 47 3.20 0.07 7.09
CA PRO A 47 3.29 -0.10 5.65
C PRO A 47 3.26 1.25 4.94
N MET A 48 4.17 1.44 3.99
CA MET A 48 4.31 2.66 3.19
C MET A 48 4.40 2.28 1.70
N MET A 49 3.68 2.98 0.84
CA MET A 49 3.91 2.92 -0.60
C MET A 49 4.96 3.96 -0.97
N VAL A 50 6.09 3.50 -1.52
CA VAL A 50 7.19 4.34 -1.96
C VAL A 50 7.15 4.39 -3.48
N ILE A 51 7.08 5.59 -4.05
CA ILE A 51 7.16 5.80 -5.50
C ILE A 51 8.55 6.30 -5.83
N LYS A 52 9.22 5.64 -6.77
CA LYS A 52 10.55 5.99 -7.25
C LYS A 52 10.51 6.30 -8.74
N ASN A 53 11.37 7.20 -9.20
CA ASN A 53 11.64 7.34 -10.64
C ASN A 53 12.59 6.23 -11.12
N ASP A 54 12.87 6.20 -12.43
CA ASP A 54 13.76 5.22 -13.05
C ASP A 54 15.21 5.28 -12.54
N ASP A 55 15.65 6.43 -12.01
CA ASP A 55 16.95 6.59 -11.34
C ASP A 55 16.97 6.03 -9.90
N GLY A 56 15.85 5.50 -9.41
CA GLY A 56 15.69 4.99 -8.05
C GLY A 56 15.45 6.08 -6.98
N ILE A 57 15.30 7.34 -7.38
CA ILE A 57 15.05 8.47 -6.48
C ILE A 57 13.59 8.41 -6.00
N VAL A 58 13.40 8.48 -4.68
CA VAL A 58 12.06 8.51 -4.09
C VAL A 58 11.40 9.85 -4.34
N VAL A 59 10.38 9.86 -5.20
CA VAL A 59 9.61 11.07 -5.55
C VAL A 59 8.38 11.24 -4.65
N ARG A 60 7.87 10.16 -4.04
CA ARG A 60 6.72 10.23 -3.13
C ARG A 60 6.69 9.07 -2.15
N ARG A 61 6.16 9.32 -0.96
CA ARG A 61 5.78 8.29 0.02
C ARG A 61 4.31 8.47 0.39
N ILE A 62 3.57 7.38 0.46
CA ILE A 62 2.15 7.35 0.82
C ILE A 62 1.98 6.38 1.99
N ASP A 63 1.29 6.83 3.02
CA ASP A 63 0.94 5.99 4.16
C ASP A 63 -0.02 4.86 3.73
N GLY A 64 0.35 3.61 4.04
CA GLY A 64 -0.44 2.44 3.71
C GLY A 64 -1.81 2.45 4.38
N GLU A 65 -1.94 2.99 5.60
CA GLU A 65 -3.24 3.12 6.27
C GLU A 65 -4.17 4.02 5.47
N LYS A 66 -3.66 5.13 4.92
CA LYS A 66 -4.45 6.02 4.06
C LYS A 66 -4.91 5.34 2.77
N ILE A 67 -4.09 4.44 2.21
CA ILE A 67 -4.46 3.66 1.02
C ILE A 67 -5.60 2.71 1.37
N VAL A 68 -5.45 1.94 2.45
CA VAL A 68 -6.45 0.96 2.90
C VAL A 68 -7.77 1.65 3.26
N SER A 69 -7.72 2.78 3.98
CA SER A 69 -8.93 3.55 4.32
C SER A 69 -9.67 4.03 3.07
N LYS A 70 -8.94 4.58 2.08
CA LYS A 70 -9.54 4.99 0.81
C LYS A 70 -10.16 3.84 0.03
N MET A 71 -9.46 2.69 -0.04
CA MET A 71 -9.95 1.52 -0.76
C MET A 71 -11.19 0.89 -0.13
N ASN A 72 -11.31 0.98 1.19
CA ASN A 72 -12.45 0.42 1.92
C ASN A 72 -13.56 1.46 2.19
N HIS A 73 -13.51 2.64 1.54
CA HIS A 73 -14.46 3.74 1.77
C HIS A 73 -14.64 4.07 3.26
N VAL A 74 -13.55 3.96 4.03
CA VAL A 74 -13.52 4.41 5.42
C VAL A 74 -13.38 5.93 5.35
N ASP A 75 -14.51 6.62 5.25
CA ASP A 75 -14.57 8.06 5.39
C ASP A 75 -14.12 8.40 6.81
N THR A 76 -12.88 8.87 6.92
CA THR A 76 -12.37 9.43 8.15
C THR A 76 -13.07 10.77 8.37
N TYR A 77 -14.28 10.74 8.94
CA TYR A 77 -14.85 11.90 9.62
C TYR A 77 -13.92 12.19 10.80
N VAL A 78 -13.03 13.17 10.63
CA VAL A 78 -12.33 13.86 11.73
C VAL A 78 -12.74 15.31 11.70
#